data_AF-A0A800LX73-F1
#
_entry.id   AF-A0A800LX73-F1
#
_cell.length_a   1.000
_cell.length_b   1.000
_cell.length_c   1.000
_cell.angle_alpha   90.00
_cell.angle_beta   90.00
_cell.angle_gamma   90.00
#
_symmetry.space_group_name_H-M   'P 1'
#
loop_
_entity.id
_entity.type
_entity.pdbx_description
1 polymer ?
#
loop_
_entity_poly.entity_id
_entity_poly.type
_entity_poly.pdbx_seq_one_letter_code
_entity_poly.pdbx_strand_id
1 'polypeptide(L)'
;MPDSRQYPIYKIQVVFLSAGQGRAGFENNPVVEVTWFGVRAFARWVRARLPTEAEWEYAARNGGRNMNFAAGADLSSNDANILSTMGRDRWEPSSPVASFSSNILGLYDLSGNV
;
A
#
# COMPACT_ATOMS: atom_id res chain seq x y z
N MET A 1 19.54 25.54 6.96
CA MET A 1 18.44 25.23 6.01
C MET A 1 18.77 23.88 5.39
N PRO A 2 18.00 22.81 5.63
CA PRO A 2 18.35 21.50 5.09
C PRO A 2 17.82 21.31 3.66
N ASP A 3 18.69 20.65 2.89
CA ASP A 3 18.75 20.37 1.45
C ASP A 3 17.55 19.57 0.89
N SER A 4 17.09 19.96 -0.31
CA SER A 4 15.92 19.43 -1.03
C SER A 4 16.20 18.13 -1.81
N ARG A 5 17.17 17.32 -1.38
CA ARG A 5 17.41 15.97 -1.92
C ARG A 5 16.47 14.97 -1.24
N GLN A 6 15.19 15.18 -1.47
CA GLN A 6 14.09 14.38 -0.97
C GLN A 6 13.99 13.11 -1.82
N TYR A 7 14.82 12.11 -1.51
CA TYR A 7 14.54 10.74 -1.95
C TYR A 7 13.31 10.26 -1.17
N PRO A 8 12.16 10.07 -1.83
CA PRO A 8 10.92 9.83 -1.12
C PRO A 8 10.91 8.38 -0.64
N ILE A 9 11.28 8.17 0.62
CA ILE A 9 10.96 6.95 1.36
C ILE A 9 9.45 6.65 1.29
N TYR A 10 8.64 7.69 1.06
CA TYR A 10 7.18 7.65 0.94
C TYR A 10 6.62 7.21 -0.42
N LYS A 11 7.43 7.04 -1.48
CA LYS A 11 6.91 6.62 -2.80
C LYS A 11 6.87 5.10 -3.01
N ILE A 12 7.34 4.32 -2.04
CA ILE A 12 6.98 2.90 -1.95
C ILE A 12 5.80 2.80 -0.98
N GLN A 13 4.74 3.51 -1.33
CA GLN A 13 3.43 2.90 -1.23
C GLN A 13 3.55 1.56 -1.94
N VAL A 14 2.92 0.51 -1.39
CA VAL A 14 3.00 -0.89 -1.83
C VAL A 14 2.34 -1.05 -3.21
N VAL A 15 2.83 -0.30 -4.20
CA VAL A 15 2.55 -0.45 -5.61
C VAL A 15 3.64 -1.39 -6.09
N PHE A 16 3.36 -2.67 -5.92
CA PHE A 16 4.00 -3.67 -6.75
C PHE A 16 3.65 -3.26 -8.20
N LEU A 17 4.64 -2.81 -8.97
CA LEU A 17 4.51 -2.55 -10.41
C LEU A 17 5.15 -3.71 -11.17
N SER A 18 4.64 -3.90 -12.39
CA SER A 18 4.59 -5.15 -13.15
C SER A 18 5.93 -5.84 -13.41
N ALA A 19 5.94 -7.15 -13.10
CA ALA A 19 6.61 -8.17 -13.91
C ALA A 19 5.73 -9.45 -13.91
N GLY A 20 4.52 -9.32 -14.44
CA GLY A 20 3.53 -10.39 -14.60
C GLY A 20 2.42 -9.84 -15.51
N GLN A 21 1.87 -10.65 -16.42
CA GLN A 21 1.01 -10.16 -17.50
C GLN A 21 -0.14 -9.30 -16.96
N GLY A 22 -0.15 -8.01 -17.29
CA GLY A 22 -1.19 -7.09 -16.84
C GLY A 22 -2.54 -7.56 -17.37
N ARG A 23 -3.47 -7.86 -16.46
CA ARG A 23 -4.87 -8.13 -16.83
C ARG A 23 -5.50 -6.80 -17.24
N ALA A 24 -6.07 -6.73 -18.44
CA ALA A 24 -6.78 -5.52 -18.88
C ALA A 24 -7.86 -5.13 -17.87
N GLY A 25 -7.92 -3.85 -17.50
CA GLY A 25 -8.79 -3.30 -16.44
C GLY A 25 -8.20 -3.31 -15.03
N PHE A 26 -6.96 -3.80 -14.84
CA PHE A 26 -6.24 -3.83 -13.55
C PHE A 26 -4.98 -2.97 -13.56
N GLU A 27 -4.88 -2.00 -14.46
CA GLU A 27 -3.69 -1.17 -14.66
C GLU A 27 -3.34 -0.34 -13.41
N ASN A 28 -4.35 -0.01 -12.60
CA ASN A 28 -4.21 0.74 -11.36
C ASN A 28 -4.34 -0.13 -10.10
N ASN A 29 -4.40 -1.45 -10.24
CA ASN A 29 -4.48 -2.37 -9.12
C ASN A 29 -3.07 -2.74 -8.63
N PRO A 30 -2.93 -3.17 -7.36
CA PRO A 30 -1.66 -3.70 -6.90
C PRO A 30 -1.29 -4.96 -7.71
N VAL A 31 -0.03 -5.06 -8.13
CA VAL A 31 0.46 -6.27 -8.78
C VAL A 31 0.55 -7.40 -7.75
N VAL A 32 0.00 -8.55 -8.10
CA VAL A 32 0.02 -9.78 -7.31
C VAL A 32 0.94 -10.81 -7.94
N GLU A 33 1.04 -12.01 -7.34
CA GLU A 33 1.89 -13.11 -7.83
C GLU A 33 3.40 -12.76 -7.89
N VAL A 34 3.83 -11.82 -7.05
CA VAL A 34 5.24 -11.42 -6.93
C VAL A 34 5.92 -12.13 -5.77
N THR A 35 7.12 -12.65 -6.00
CA THR A 35 7.93 -13.23 -4.93
C THR A 35 8.69 -12.14 -4.17
N TRP A 36 9.12 -12.44 -2.95
CA TRP A 36 10.00 -11.56 -2.17
C TRP A 36 11.29 -11.20 -2.92
N PHE A 37 11.85 -12.14 -3.68
CA PHE A 37 13.02 -11.88 -4.53
C PHE A 37 12.68 -10.94 -5.69
N GLY A 38 11.52 -11.13 -6.32
CA GLY A 38 11.02 -10.27 -7.40
C GLY A 38 10.85 -8.82 -6.94
N VAL A 39 10.15 -8.59 -5.83
CA VAL A 39 9.97 -7.21 -5.31
C VAL A 39 11.30 -6.59 -4.86
N ARG A 40 12.24 -7.36 -4.30
CA ARG A 40 13.57 -6.83 -3.95
C ARG A 40 14.38 -6.43 -5.17
N ALA A 41 14.33 -7.22 -6.25
CA ALA A 41 14.98 -6.88 -7.50
C ALA A 41 14.37 -5.60 -8.10
N PHE A 42 13.04 -5.49 -8.11
CA PHE A 42 12.32 -4.31 -8.55
C PHE A 42 12.68 -3.06 -7.73
N ALA A 43 12.66 -3.15 -6.39
CA ALA A 43 13.03 -2.06 -5.50
C ALA A 43 14.44 -1.54 -5.81
N ARG A 44 15.41 -2.44 -6.03
CA ARG A 44 16.78 -2.06 -6.44
C ARG A 44 16.80 -1.38 -7.80
N TRP A 45 16.05 -1.90 -8.78
CA TRP A 45 15.95 -1.33 -10.12
C TRP A 45 15.44 0.12 -10.10
N VAL A 46 14.43 0.44 -9.27
CA VAL A 46 13.93 1.82 -9.08
C VAL A 46 14.76 2.66 -8.10
N ARG A 47 15.95 2.20 -7.67
CA ARG A 47 16.83 2.85 -6.68
C ARG A 47 16.14 3.10 -5.32
N ALA A 48 15.37 2.12 -4.87
CA ALA A 48 14.70 2.12 -3.58
C ALA A 48 14.98 0.82 -2.79
N ARG A 49 14.30 0.63 -1.65
CA ARG A 49 14.40 -0.59 -0.82
C ARG A 49 13.05 -0.92 -0.20
N LEU A 50 12.83 -2.18 0.16
CA LEU A 50 11.69 -2.52 1.00
C LEU A 50 11.78 -1.81 2.36
N PRO A 51 10.63 -1.43 2.95
CA PRO A 51 10.60 -0.98 4.34
C PRO A 51 11.01 -2.13 5.25
N THR A 52 11.58 -1.80 6.41
CA THR A 52 11.63 -2.76 7.52
C THR A 52 10.21 -2.95 8.08
N GLU A 53 10.00 -4.02 8.85
CA GLU A 53 8.73 -4.23 9.56
C GLU A 53 8.39 -3.04 10.46
N ALA A 54 9.37 -2.54 11.23
CA ALA A 54 9.18 -1.38 12.11
C ALA A 54 8.82 -0.09 11.35
N GLU A 55 9.43 0.14 10.18
CA GLU A 55 9.07 1.29 9.33
C GLU A 55 7.66 1.16 8.76
N TRP A 56 7.30 -0.06 8.33
CA TRP A 56 5.96 -0.34 7.83
C TRP A 56 4.92 -0.16 8.93
N GLU A 57 5.15 -0.68 10.13
CA GLU A 57 4.22 -0.54 11.26
C GLU A 57 4.12 0.92 11.72
N TYR A 58 5.24 1.65 11.80
CA TYR A 58 5.21 3.08 12.13
C TYR A 58 4.36 3.87 11.13
N ALA A 59 4.53 3.58 9.84
CA ALA A 59 3.74 4.15 8.76
C ALA A 59 2.25 3.77 8.87
N ALA A 60 1.94 2.49 9.06
CA ALA A 60 0.58 1.98 9.24
C ALA A 60 -0.12 2.62 10.45
N ARG A 61 0.60 2.77 11.57
CA ARG A 61 0.10 3.40 12.79
C ARG A 61 0.05 4.93 12.74
N ASN A 62 -0.13 5.55 11.58
CA ASN A 62 -0.26 7.00 11.47
C ASN A 62 0.90 7.77 12.13
N GLY A 63 2.14 7.29 11.94
CA GLY A 63 3.32 7.85 12.59
C GLY A 63 3.51 7.38 14.04
N GLY A 64 3.22 6.10 14.30
CA GLY A 64 3.45 5.46 15.61
C GLY A 64 2.38 5.73 16.68
N ARG A 65 1.17 6.12 16.29
CA ARG A 65 0.02 6.28 17.19
C ARG A 65 -0.48 4.92 17.68
N ASN A 66 -1.13 4.92 18.84
CA ASN A 66 -1.76 3.71 19.38
C ASN A 66 -3.12 3.47 18.69
N MET A 67 -3.09 2.88 17.50
CA MET A 67 -4.26 2.55 16.68
C MET A 67 -4.16 1.10 16.20
N ASN A 68 -5.30 0.42 16.08
CA ASN A 68 -5.37 -0.97 15.65
C ASN A 68 -5.19 -1.12 14.13
N PHE A 69 -5.66 -0.13 13.36
CA PHE A 69 -5.63 -0.16 11.90
C PHE A 69 -5.13 1.17 11.33
N ALA A 70 -4.67 1.14 10.08
CA ALA A 70 -4.21 2.36 9.42
C ALA A 70 -5.34 3.39 9.20
N ALA A 71 -6.56 2.89 9.03
CA ALA A 71 -7.77 3.70 8.90
C ALA A 71 -8.34 4.20 10.24
N GLY A 72 -7.88 3.69 11.39
CA GLY A 72 -8.37 4.11 12.70
C GLY A 72 -8.44 3.00 13.76
N ALA A 73 -9.33 3.19 14.73
CA ALA A 73 -9.54 2.23 15.83
C ALA A 73 -10.33 0.99 15.39
N ASP A 74 -11.27 1.18 14.47
CA ASP A 74 -12.11 0.15 13.89
C ASP A 74 -11.90 0.09 12.36
N LEU A 75 -12.04 -1.09 11.78
CA LEU A 75 -11.92 -1.30 10.33
C LEU A 75 -13.24 -1.83 9.78
N SER A 76 -13.81 -1.13 8.79
CA SER A 76 -15.04 -1.55 8.11
C SER A 76 -14.85 -1.70 6.60
N SER A 77 -15.85 -2.27 5.93
CA SER A 77 -15.95 -2.32 4.46
C SER A 77 -15.99 -0.94 3.79
N ASN A 78 -16.08 0.15 4.55
CA ASN A 78 -15.95 1.51 4.03
C ASN A 78 -14.52 2.05 4.04
N ASP A 79 -13.61 1.39 4.76
CA ASP A 79 -12.29 1.91 5.09
C ASP A 79 -11.15 1.18 4.35
N ALA A 80 -11.40 -0.06 3.91
CA ALA A 80 -10.44 -0.89 3.21
C ALA A 80 -11.14 -1.97 2.37
N ASN A 81 -10.43 -2.52 1.37
CA ASN A 81 -10.90 -3.72 0.67
C ASN A 81 -10.53 -4.97 1.48
N ILE A 82 -11.47 -5.54 2.24
CA ILE A 82 -11.19 -6.63 3.21
C ILE A 82 -12.08 -7.87 3.06
N LEU A 83 -13.37 -7.70 2.76
CA LEU A 83 -14.33 -8.80 2.82
C LEU A 83 -15.08 -8.99 1.49
N SER A 84 -14.82 -8.13 0.50
CA SER A 84 -15.47 -8.15 -0.82
C SER A 84 -17.00 -8.12 -0.71
N THR A 85 -17.54 -7.22 0.13
CA THR A 85 -18.99 -7.16 0.45
C THR A 85 -19.74 -6.12 -0.39
N MET A 86 -21.03 -5.91 -0.08
CA MET A 86 -21.85 -4.83 -0.66
C MET A 86 -21.53 -3.43 -0.08
N GLY A 87 -20.47 -3.28 0.71
CA GLY A 87 -19.97 -1.98 1.18
C GLY A 87 -19.19 -1.24 0.09
N ARG A 88 -18.29 -0.32 0.48
CA ARG A 88 -17.34 0.24 -0.49
C ARG A 88 -16.28 -0.78 -0.92
N ASP A 89 -16.04 -1.84 -0.16
CA ASP A 89 -15.16 -2.96 -0.48
C ASP A 89 -15.75 -3.92 -1.52
N ARG A 90 -16.24 -3.39 -2.63
CA ARG A 90 -16.95 -4.16 -3.67
C ARG A 90 -16.03 -4.88 -4.67
N TRP A 91 -14.71 -4.79 -4.51
CA TRP A 91 -13.78 -5.23 -5.53
C TRP A 91 -13.22 -6.63 -5.26
N GLU A 92 -13.31 -7.48 -6.28
CA GLU A 92 -12.71 -8.80 -6.30
C GLU A 92 -11.84 -8.95 -7.57
N PRO A 93 -10.56 -9.37 -7.47
CA PRO A 93 -9.85 -9.71 -6.24
C PRO A 93 -9.33 -8.49 -5.46
N SER A 94 -9.09 -7.35 -6.11
CA SER A 94 -8.50 -6.16 -5.48
C SER A 94 -9.11 -4.87 -6.01
N SER A 95 -9.04 -3.82 -5.21
CA SER A 95 -9.40 -2.46 -5.61
C SER A 95 -8.20 -1.74 -6.25
N PRO A 96 -8.42 -0.75 -7.13
CA PRO A 96 -7.37 0.17 -7.53
C PRO A 96 -6.67 0.78 -6.30
N VAL A 97 -5.36 0.98 -6.37
CA VAL A 97 -4.62 1.60 -5.26
C VAL A 97 -5.19 3.00 -4.94
N ALA A 98 -5.19 3.36 -3.67
CA ALA A 98 -5.75 4.61 -3.15
C ALA A 98 -7.27 4.77 -3.39
N SER A 99 -8.02 3.66 -3.44
CA SER A 99 -9.50 3.71 -3.49
C SER A 99 -10.13 4.14 -2.16
N PHE A 100 -9.41 3.98 -1.05
CA PHE A 100 -9.84 4.34 0.30
C PHE A 100 -9.10 5.58 0.83
N SER A 101 -9.57 6.13 1.94
CA SER A 101 -8.94 7.31 2.55
C SER A 101 -7.50 7.01 2.98
N SER A 102 -6.61 8.00 2.81
CA SER A 102 -5.26 7.88 3.37
C SER A 102 -5.28 8.04 4.88
N ASN A 103 -4.22 7.52 5.48
CA ASN A 103 -3.81 7.84 6.82
C ASN A 103 -3.20 9.27 6.87
N ILE A 104 -2.86 9.79 8.05
CA ILE A 104 -2.38 11.18 8.21
C ILE A 104 -1.06 11.49 7.48
N LEU A 105 -0.31 10.46 7.10
CA LEU A 105 0.96 10.57 6.37
C LEU A 105 0.74 10.58 4.84
N GLY A 106 -0.52 10.52 4.39
CA GLY A 106 -0.87 10.41 2.97
C GLY A 106 -0.68 8.99 2.41
N LEU A 107 -0.56 7.98 3.28
CA LEU A 107 -0.40 6.58 2.88
C LEU A 107 -1.76 5.87 2.81
N TYR A 108 -1.90 4.95 1.87
CA TYR A 108 -3.12 4.28 1.43
C TYR A 108 -2.90 2.77 1.51
N ASP A 109 -3.98 2.01 1.63
CA ASP A 109 -3.97 0.54 1.51
C ASP A 109 -2.98 -0.17 2.44
N LEU A 110 -2.72 0.41 3.63
CA LEU A 110 -1.93 -0.21 4.69
C LEU A 110 -2.76 -1.20 5.53
N SER A 111 -4.04 -1.38 5.20
CA SER A 111 -4.94 -2.39 5.77
C SER A 111 -5.79 -2.95 4.63
N GLY A 112 -5.64 -4.23 4.29
CA GLY A 112 -6.36 -4.91 3.20
C GLY A 112 -5.76 -4.77 1.79
N ASN A 113 -6.60 -5.04 0.78
CA ASN A 113 -6.38 -4.93 -0.68
C ASN A 113 -5.56 -6.04 -1.39
N VAL A 114 -4.44 -6.50 -0.82
CA VAL A 114 -3.53 -7.51 -1.44
C VAL A 114 -3.53 -8.82 -0.68
#